data_AF-A0A673XKE5-F1
#
_entry.id   AF-A0A673XKE5-F1
#
_cell.length_a   1.000
_cell.length_b   1.000
_cell.length_c   1.000
_cell.angle_alpha   90.00
_cell.angle_beta   90.00
_cell.angle_gamma   90.00
#
_symmetry.space_group_name_H-M   'P 1'
#
loop_
_entity.id
_entity.type
_entity.pdbx_description
1 polymer ?
#
loop_
_entity_poly.entity_id
_entity_poly.type
_entity_poly.pdbx_seq_one_letter_code
_entity_poly.pdbx_strand_id
1 'polypeptide(L)'
;QTRRRLKRSRGAGMGPRHLTHSSTISRLSLGSAGGALLLGTPGNRLDFSADSLLKAQYRETRTNEKVEMMGLNDRFASFIEKVRFLEQQNTVLVTELNQLRGKEPSRLGDILQEELRELRRQVDGLSAGKARLEIERDNMAADMATLKQRLQDEMVLRQDAESNLNAFRQDVDEASLNRVQLERKIDALQDEIAFLKKIHEEELRELQEQLMAQQVHVDVDVSKPDLTAALRDIRVQYESVASSNIQETEEWYRSKFADLTDAATRNADALRLAKQEGNEYRRQLQAMTCDVEALRGTNESLEQQLREMEDRFSVETAGYQDMVGHLEEEIQTLKEGMARHLQEYQDLLNVKLALDIEIATYRKLLEGEESRITVPMQSFSNLQFRETSMDTKFSPETHVKRSIIVRTVETRDGEVCRTS
;
A
#
# COMPACT_ATOMS: atom_id res chain seq x y z
N GLN A 1 14.30 32.64 6.61
CA GLN A 1 13.16 33.14 5.79
C GLN A 1 12.06 32.08 5.90
N THR A 2 10.79 32.31 6.20
CA THR A 2 9.96 33.52 6.35
C THR A 2 8.67 33.13 7.09
N ARG A 3 8.24 34.04 7.97
CA ARG A 3 7.00 34.17 8.78
C ARG A 3 5.69 33.81 8.04
N ARG A 4 4.58 33.45 8.71
CA ARG A 4 3.65 34.29 9.54
C ARG A 4 2.70 33.37 10.34
N ARG A 5 2.45 33.47 11.66
CA ARG A 5 1.93 34.53 12.59
C ARG A 5 0.39 34.54 12.79
N LEU A 6 -0.02 34.18 14.03
CA LEU A 6 -0.93 34.90 14.95
C LEU A 6 -2.46 34.89 14.64
N LYS A 7 -3.44 34.89 15.57
CA LYS A 7 -3.52 35.33 16.98
C LYS A 7 -4.92 35.00 17.60
N ARG A 8 -4.99 35.12 18.95
CA ARG A 8 -6.12 35.52 19.84
C ARG A 8 -7.07 34.43 20.35
N SER A 9 -7.53 34.42 21.61
CA SER A 9 -7.30 35.33 22.76
C SER A 9 -7.89 34.76 24.07
N ARG A 10 -7.25 35.12 25.21
CA ARG A 10 -7.79 35.57 26.53
C ARG A 10 -8.78 34.63 27.27
N GLY A 11 -8.77 34.45 28.58
CA GLY A 11 -8.06 35.01 29.75
C GLY A 11 -8.67 34.33 30.99
N ALA A 12 -7.86 33.84 31.93
CA ALA A 12 -7.65 34.39 33.29
C ALA A 12 -8.87 34.41 34.23
N GLY A 13 -8.72 33.80 35.43
CA GLY A 13 -9.23 34.40 36.67
C GLY A 13 -10.06 33.52 37.63
N MET A 14 -9.39 33.00 38.65
CA MET A 14 -9.74 32.95 40.09
C MET A 14 -11.19 33.01 40.58
N GLY A 15 -11.48 32.09 41.53
CA GLY A 15 -11.86 32.47 42.90
C GLY A 15 -13.35 32.48 43.26
N PRO A 16 -13.78 31.79 44.34
CA PRO A 16 -15.16 31.78 44.80
C PRO A 16 -15.43 32.76 45.98
N ARG A 17 -16.73 33.00 46.21
CA ARG A 17 -17.42 33.62 47.38
C ARG A 17 -17.80 35.10 47.26
N HIS A 18 -19.10 35.44 47.34
CA HIS A 18 -19.82 35.85 48.57
C HIS A 18 -21.19 36.52 48.27
N LEU A 19 -22.15 36.24 49.18
CA LEU A 19 -23.14 37.14 49.83
C LEU A 19 -24.28 37.86 49.07
N THR A 20 -25.51 37.47 49.45
CA THR A 20 -26.66 38.26 49.97
C THR A 20 -27.01 39.64 49.38
N HIS A 21 -28.27 39.83 48.93
CA HIS A 21 -29.34 40.59 49.62
C HIS A 21 -30.52 40.93 48.69
N SER A 22 -31.75 40.65 49.16
CA SER A 22 -32.94 41.53 49.26
C SER A 22 -33.42 42.31 48.02
N SER A 23 -34.71 42.37 47.67
CA SER A 23 -35.76 43.01 48.48
C SER A 23 -37.13 43.04 47.77
N THR A 24 -38.20 42.98 48.60
CA THR A 24 -39.53 43.67 48.50
C THR A 24 -40.48 43.32 47.34
N ILE A 25 -41.81 43.26 47.51
CA ILE A 25 -42.81 44.25 48.00
C ILE A 25 -44.07 43.46 48.48
N SER A 26 -44.54 43.58 49.74
CA SER A 26 -45.72 44.36 50.25
C SER A 26 -47.08 44.05 49.57
N ARG A 27 -48.26 44.00 50.20
CA ARG A 27 -48.88 44.87 51.24
C ARG A 27 -50.32 44.32 51.51
N LEU A 28 -50.85 44.22 52.73
CA LEU A 28 -51.90 45.05 53.39
C LEU A 28 -52.52 44.13 54.48
N SER A 29 -52.52 44.37 55.79
CA SER A 29 -53.07 45.46 56.64
C SER A 29 -54.60 45.60 56.63
N LEU A 30 -55.26 45.16 57.70
CA LEU A 30 -56.26 45.87 58.55
C LEU A 30 -56.59 44.93 59.74
N GLY A 31 -56.42 45.29 61.02
CA GLY A 31 -57.27 46.17 61.83
C GLY A 31 -58.21 45.29 62.69
N SER A 32 -57.90 44.96 63.96
CA SER A 32 -58.04 45.73 65.22
C SER A 32 -59.47 45.82 65.79
N ALA A 33 -59.52 45.76 67.14
CA ALA A 33 -60.63 45.92 68.10
C ALA A 33 -61.56 44.70 68.22
N GLY A 34 -61.93 44.17 69.40
CA GLY A 34 -62.01 44.62 70.80
C GLY A 34 -63.19 43.82 71.39
N GLY A 35 -63.43 43.59 72.68
CA GLY A 35 -62.78 43.84 73.96
C GLY A 35 -63.30 42.74 74.94
N ALA A 36 -62.56 42.51 76.02
CA ALA A 36 -62.98 42.85 77.39
C ALA A 36 -64.11 42.00 77.98
N LEU A 37 -63.86 41.35 79.13
CA LEU A 37 -64.84 41.18 80.19
C LEU A 37 -64.14 41.02 81.56
N LEU A 38 -64.24 42.09 82.35
CA LEU A 38 -64.01 42.14 83.79
C LEU A 38 -65.23 41.57 84.51
N LEU A 39 -64.98 40.83 85.58
CA LEU A 39 -66.00 40.31 86.49
C LEU A 39 -66.37 41.40 87.50
N GLY A 40 -67.64 41.82 87.48
CA GLY A 40 -68.22 42.74 88.46
C GLY A 40 -69.75 42.65 88.47
N THR A 41 -70.28 41.98 89.49
CA THR A 41 -71.66 42.14 90.01
C THR A 41 -71.93 43.60 90.43
N PRO A 42 -73.19 44.13 90.56
CA PRO A 42 -74.37 43.42 91.07
C PRO A 42 -75.77 43.79 90.48
N GLY A 43 -76.75 42.92 90.74
CA GLY A 43 -78.16 43.24 91.07
C GLY A 43 -79.08 43.88 90.01
N ASN A 44 -80.11 43.16 89.55
CA ASN A 44 -81.50 43.31 90.02
C ASN A 44 -82.52 42.45 89.23
N ARG A 45 -83.52 41.94 89.97
CA ARG A 45 -84.92 41.69 89.56
C ARG A 45 -85.23 40.85 88.30
N LEU A 46 -85.57 39.58 88.58
CA LEU A 46 -86.75 38.81 88.12
C LEU A 46 -87.48 39.28 86.84
N ASP A 47 -87.27 38.55 85.74
CA ASP A 47 -88.32 38.25 84.73
C ASP A 47 -88.05 36.89 84.05
N PHE A 48 -88.85 35.87 84.38
CA PHE A 48 -88.55 34.44 84.10
C PHE A 48 -89.18 33.87 82.82
N SER A 49 -89.77 34.70 81.94
CA SER A 49 -90.46 34.20 80.74
C SER A 49 -89.69 34.42 79.41
N ALA A 50 -88.99 35.54 79.24
CA ALA A 50 -88.18 35.80 78.04
C ALA A 50 -86.85 35.01 77.99
N ASP A 51 -86.30 34.69 79.16
CA ASP A 51 -84.98 34.05 79.32
C ASP A 51 -84.98 32.54 78.95
N SER A 52 -86.16 31.89 78.99
CA SER A 52 -86.35 30.48 78.64
C SER A 52 -86.37 30.25 77.11
N LEU A 53 -87.02 31.15 76.36
CA LEU A 53 -87.07 31.10 74.89
C LEU A 53 -85.72 31.43 74.25
N LEU A 54 -84.99 32.40 74.79
CA LEU A 54 -83.63 32.72 74.35
C LEU A 54 -82.65 31.57 74.64
N LYS A 55 -82.77 30.89 75.79
CA LYS A 55 -81.95 29.67 76.09
C LYS A 55 -82.27 28.50 75.16
N ALA A 56 -83.53 28.34 74.75
CA ALA A 56 -83.93 27.29 73.81
C ALA A 56 -83.37 27.56 72.41
N GLN A 57 -83.51 28.79 71.89
CA GLN A 57 -82.89 29.20 70.63
C GLN A 57 -81.36 29.12 70.68
N TYR A 58 -80.72 29.50 71.78
CA TYR A 58 -79.27 29.40 71.95
C TYR A 58 -78.76 27.96 72.01
N ARG A 59 -79.58 27.02 72.53
CA ARG A 59 -79.27 25.59 72.48
C ARG A 59 -79.40 25.06 71.05
N GLU A 60 -80.43 25.48 70.32
CA GLU A 60 -80.68 25.07 68.94
C GLU A 60 -79.61 25.60 67.97
N THR A 61 -79.22 26.87 68.09
CA THR A 61 -78.10 27.43 67.33
C THR A 61 -76.79 26.75 67.67
N ARG A 62 -76.51 26.49 68.96
CA ARG A 62 -75.30 25.76 69.39
C ARG A 62 -75.29 24.30 68.94
N THR A 63 -76.45 23.64 68.86
CA THR A 63 -76.53 22.28 68.30
C THR A 63 -76.36 22.30 66.80
N ASN A 64 -76.90 23.29 66.10
CA ASN A 64 -76.70 23.45 64.66
C ASN A 64 -75.24 23.79 64.32
N GLU A 65 -74.62 24.73 65.04
CA GLU A 65 -73.18 25.02 64.93
C GLU A 65 -72.34 23.79 65.26
N LYS A 66 -72.72 22.99 66.25
CA LYS A 66 -72.03 21.73 66.57
C LYS A 66 -72.15 20.71 65.43
N VAL A 67 -73.31 20.59 64.79
CA VAL A 67 -73.52 19.71 63.62
C VAL A 67 -72.76 20.21 62.40
N GLU A 68 -72.73 21.53 62.16
CA GLU A 68 -71.91 22.13 61.11
C GLU A 68 -70.41 21.92 61.37
N MET A 69 -69.96 22.11 62.61
CA MET A 69 -68.58 21.81 63.01
C MET A 69 -68.25 20.34 62.88
N MET A 70 -69.19 19.42 63.14
CA MET A 70 -69.00 17.99 62.90
C MET A 70 -68.92 17.69 61.40
N GLY A 71 -69.79 18.27 60.57
CA GLY A 71 -69.74 18.11 59.12
C GLY A 71 -68.47 18.69 58.48
N LEU A 72 -67.95 19.81 59.00
CA LEU A 72 -66.66 20.35 58.62
C LEU A 72 -65.52 19.44 59.07
N ASN A 73 -65.58 18.90 60.29
CA ASN A 73 -64.56 18.00 60.81
C ASN A 73 -64.53 16.66 60.03
N ASP A 74 -65.67 16.13 59.63
CA ASP A 74 -65.76 14.93 58.78
C ASP A 74 -65.19 15.20 57.38
N ARG A 75 -65.46 16.39 56.81
CA ARG A 75 -64.82 16.83 55.56
C ARG A 75 -63.30 16.99 55.72
N PHE A 76 -62.83 17.56 56.82
CA PHE A 76 -61.39 17.66 57.12
C PHE A 76 -60.76 16.28 57.32
N ALA A 77 -61.42 15.35 58.00
CA ALA A 77 -60.97 13.97 58.13
C ALA A 77 -60.83 13.30 56.76
N SER A 78 -61.84 13.45 55.88
CA SER A 78 -61.78 12.91 54.51
C SER A 78 -60.67 13.56 53.67
N PHE A 79 -60.40 14.86 53.87
CA PHE A 79 -59.31 15.55 53.19
C PHE A 79 -57.94 15.07 53.69
N ILE A 80 -57.77 14.88 55.01
CA ILE A 80 -56.56 14.34 55.62
C ILE A 80 -56.31 12.91 55.13
N GLU A 81 -57.35 12.08 55.04
CA GLU A 81 -57.24 10.74 54.45
C GLU A 81 -56.84 10.79 52.98
N LYS A 82 -57.39 11.74 52.20
CA LYS A 82 -57.01 11.91 50.80
C LYS A 82 -55.57 12.38 50.64
N VAL A 83 -55.11 13.31 51.48
CA VAL A 83 -53.72 13.77 51.50
C VAL A 83 -52.79 12.62 51.88
N ARG A 84 -53.10 11.84 52.91
CA ARG A 84 -52.32 10.64 53.27
C ARG A 84 -52.27 9.61 52.15
N PHE A 85 -53.40 9.37 51.47
CA PHE A 85 -53.44 8.47 50.32
C PHE A 85 -52.57 8.98 49.16
N LEU A 86 -52.60 10.29 48.88
CA LEU A 86 -51.76 10.90 47.85
C LEU A 86 -50.29 10.90 48.25
N GLU A 87 -49.95 11.16 49.51
CA GLU A 87 -48.59 11.04 50.03
C GLU A 87 -48.08 9.60 49.92
N GLN A 88 -48.93 8.62 50.24
CA GLN A 88 -48.59 7.21 50.08
C GLN A 88 -48.39 6.84 48.60
N GLN A 89 -49.25 7.30 47.70
CA GLN A 89 -49.02 7.12 46.26
C GLN A 89 -47.74 7.80 45.78
N ASN A 90 -47.46 9.02 46.26
CA ASN A 90 -46.28 9.77 45.85
C ASN A 90 -45.01 9.11 46.36
N THR A 91 -45.01 8.58 47.59
CA THR A 91 -43.89 7.77 48.10
C THR A 91 -43.66 6.51 47.26
N VAL A 92 -44.73 5.79 46.88
CA VAL A 92 -44.62 4.63 45.99
C VAL A 92 -44.04 5.05 44.62
N LEU A 93 -44.59 6.08 43.98
CA LEU A 93 -44.10 6.57 42.69
C LEU A 93 -42.65 7.05 42.76
N VAL A 94 -42.25 7.72 43.84
CA VAL A 94 -40.85 8.12 44.07
C VAL A 94 -39.95 6.90 44.22
N THR A 95 -40.38 5.86 44.93
CA THR A 95 -39.61 4.61 45.04
C THR A 95 -39.51 3.88 43.70
N GLU A 96 -40.59 3.82 42.92
CA GLU A 96 -40.59 3.23 41.57
C GLU A 96 -39.69 4.01 40.61
N LEU A 97 -39.75 5.35 40.63
CA LEU A 97 -38.91 6.22 39.82
C LEU A 97 -37.43 6.06 40.20
N ASN A 98 -37.10 5.98 41.49
CA ASN A 98 -35.74 5.72 41.95
C ASN A 98 -35.26 4.30 41.56
N GLN A 99 -36.13 3.29 41.60
CA GLN A 99 -35.80 1.94 41.12
C GLN A 99 -35.58 1.89 39.61
N LEU A 100 -36.33 2.68 38.83
CA LEU A 100 -36.16 2.77 37.37
C LEU A 100 -34.92 3.59 36.99
N ARG A 101 -34.61 4.67 37.72
CA ARG A 101 -33.35 5.41 37.56
C ARG A 101 -32.11 4.60 37.93
N GLY A 102 -32.21 3.75 38.96
CA GLY A 102 -31.16 2.77 39.29
C GLY A 102 -30.98 1.66 38.23
N LYS A 103 -31.91 1.55 37.27
CA LYS A 103 -31.91 0.61 36.15
C LYS A 103 -31.61 1.29 34.80
N GLU A 104 -31.12 2.52 34.79
CA GLU A 104 -30.57 3.13 33.56
C GLU A 104 -29.45 2.24 32.97
N PRO A 105 -29.24 2.24 31.64
CA PRO A 105 -28.54 1.19 30.92
C PRO A 105 -27.01 1.32 31.04
N SER A 106 -26.47 1.36 32.26
CA SER A 106 -25.02 1.39 32.49
C SER A 106 -24.37 0.11 31.99
N ARG A 107 -24.98 -1.06 32.22
CA ARG A 107 -24.39 -2.35 31.83
C ARG A 107 -24.10 -2.47 30.33
N LEU A 108 -25.00 -1.97 29.47
CA LEU A 108 -24.76 -2.00 28.02
C LEU A 108 -23.71 -0.96 27.61
N GLY A 109 -23.73 0.24 28.22
CA GLY A 109 -22.71 1.26 28.00
C GLY A 109 -21.32 0.81 28.44
N ASP A 110 -21.22 0.12 29.57
CA ASP A 110 -19.99 -0.42 30.15
C ASP A 110 -19.40 -1.52 29.25
N ILE A 111 -20.24 -2.45 28.75
CA ILE A 111 -19.83 -3.47 27.78
C ILE A 111 -19.33 -2.81 26.48
N LEU A 112 -20.07 -1.86 25.91
CA LEU A 112 -19.64 -1.17 24.69
C LEU A 112 -18.35 -0.37 24.90
N GLN A 113 -18.13 0.19 26.08
CA GLN A 113 -16.88 0.87 26.42
C GLN A 113 -15.72 -0.12 26.59
N GLU A 114 -15.94 -1.30 27.16
CA GLU A 114 -14.94 -2.37 27.25
C GLU A 114 -14.54 -2.87 25.86
N GLU A 115 -15.51 -3.17 24.99
CA GLU A 115 -15.27 -3.55 23.59
C GLU A 115 -14.50 -2.45 22.84
N LEU A 116 -14.86 -1.18 23.04
CA LEU A 116 -14.14 -0.06 22.43
C LEU A 116 -12.69 0.06 22.95
N ARG A 117 -12.45 -0.22 24.24
CA ARG A 117 -11.08 -0.24 24.81
C ARG A 117 -10.28 -1.39 24.24
N GLU A 118 -10.87 -2.56 24.10
CA GLU A 118 -10.19 -3.73 23.53
C GLU A 118 -9.87 -3.54 22.05
N LEU A 119 -10.82 -3.02 21.26
CA LEU A 119 -10.59 -2.63 19.86
C LEU A 119 -9.46 -1.60 19.73
N ARG A 120 -9.42 -0.58 20.60
CA ARG A 120 -8.30 0.39 20.62
C ARG A 120 -6.98 -0.29 20.93
N ARG A 121 -6.95 -1.18 21.93
CA ARG A 121 -5.74 -1.95 22.28
C ARG A 121 -5.25 -2.81 21.12
N GLN A 122 -6.17 -3.42 20.37
CA GLN A 122 -5.85 -4.18 19.17
C GLN A 122 -5.29 -3.30 18.06
N VAL A 123 -5.90 -2.13 17.80
CA VAL A 123 -5.40 -1.16 16.82
C VAL A 123 -4.01 -0.67 17.20
N ASP A 124 -3.76 -0.34 18.47
CA ASP A 124 -2.45 0.10 18.95
C ASP A 124 -1.41 -1.03 18.81
N GLY A 125 -1.79 -2.27 19.14
CA GLY A 125 -0.94 -3.45 18.98
C GLY A 125 -0.58 -3.73 17.53
N LEU A 126 -1.56 -3.67 16.61
CA LEU A 126 -1.35 -3.82 15.18
C LEU A 126 -0.51 -2.67 14.60
N SER A 127 -0.72 -1.45 15.06
CA SER A 127 0.05 -0.28 14.62
C SER A 127 1.52 -0.38 15.06
N ALA A 128 1.77 -0.82 16.30
CA ALA A 128 3.13 -1.09 16.78
C ALA A 128 3.79 -2.26 16.04
N GLY A 129 3.03 -3.32 15.75
CA GLY A 129 3.49 -4.45 14.94
C GLY A 129 3.86 -4.03 13.51
N LYS A 130 3.00 -3.22 12.87
CA LYS A 130 3.25 -2.65 11.55
C LYS A 130 4.53 -1.79 11.55
N ALA A 131 4.69 -0.89 12.51
CA ALA A 131 5.88 -0.05 12.61
C ALA A 131 7.18 -0.88 12.78
N ARG A 132 7.13 -1.97 13.56
CA ARG A 132 8.27 -2.89 13.69
C ARG A 132 8.60 -3.59 12.38
N LEU A 133 7.59 -4.13 11.68
CA LEU A 133 7.78 -4.77 10.38
C LEU A 133 8.28 -3.80 9.30
N GLU A 134 7.84 -2.54 9.33
CA GLU A 134 8.35 -1.49 8.44
C GLU A 134 9.84 -1.25 8.67
N ILE A 135 10.29 -1.15 9.93
CA ILE A 135 11.71 -1.00 10.26
C ILE A 135 12.52 -2.24 9.82
N GLU A 136 12.03 -3.45 10.07
CA GLU A 136 12.69 -4.68 9.60
C GLU A 136 12.79 -4.71 8.07
N ARG A 137 11.74 -4.30 7.37
CA ARG A 137 11.70 -4.19 5.91
C ARG A 137 12.65 -3.12 5.38
N ASP A 138 12.79 -1.98 6.07
CA ASP A 138 13.77 -0.94 5.75
C ASP A 138 15.20 -1.46 5.94
N ASN A 139 15.48 -2.14 7.06
CA ASN A 139 16.80 -2.72 7.34
C ASN A 139 17.19 -3.79 6.30
N MET A 140 16.28 -4.72 6.00
CA MET A 140 16.51 -5.77 4.99
C MET A 140 16.71 -5.17 3.59
N ALA A 141 15.99 -4.09 3.26
CA ALA A 141 16.18 -3.38 1.99
C ALA A 141 17.58 -2.71 1.93
N ALA A 142 18.05 -2.12 3.03
CA ALA A 142 19.40 -1.56 3.12
C ALA A 142 20.47 -2.65 2.99
N ASP A 143 20.33 -3.77 3.70
CA ASP A 143 21.26 -4.90 3.61
C ASP A 143 21.31 -5.47 2.19
N MET A 144 20.16 -5.66 1.55
CA MET A 144 20.07 -6.09 0.15
C MET A 144 20.77 -5.10 -0.79
N ALA A 145 20.63 -3.79 -0.58
CA ALA A 145 21.32 -2.79 -1.38
C ALA A 145 22.85 -2.86 -1.19
N THR A 146 23.32 -3.02 0.05
CA THR A 146 24.77 -3.16 0.32
C THR A 146 25.35 -4.44 -0.29
N LEU A 147 24.62 -5.56 -0.24
CA LEU A 147 25.04 -6.82 -0.86
C LEU A 147 25.08 -6.72 -2.38
N LYS A 148 24.09 -6.05 -2.99
CA LYS A 148 24.10 -5.77 -4.44
C LYS A 148 25.30 -4.91 -4.84
N GLN A 149 25.62 -3.87 -4.07
CA GLN A 149 26.79 -3.04 -4.34
C GLN A 149 28.08 -3.86 -4.25
N ARG A 150 28.25 -4.65 -3.17
CA ARG A 150 29.44 -5.51 -3.02
C ARG A 150 29.57 -6.53 -4.14
N LEU A 151 28.46 -7.13 -4.58
CA LEU A 151 28.46 -8.04 -5.72
C LEU A 151 28.94 -7.33 -6.99
N GLN A 152 28.46 -6.12 -7.24
CA GLN A 152 28.89 -5.33 -8.40
C GLN A 152 30.38 -5.00 -8.34
N ASP A 153 30.88 -4.59 -7.17
CA ASP A 153 32.30 -4.29 -6.97
C ASP A 153 33.17 -5.54 -7.20
N GLU A 154 32.77 -6.70 -6.66
CA GLU A 154 33.46 -7.99 -6.89
C GLU A 154 33.41 -8.43 -8.35
N MET A 155 32.30 -8.18 -9.06
CA MET A 155 32.22 -8.46 -10.50
C MET A 155 33.23 -7.64 -11.30
N VAL A 156 33.40 -6.36 -10.97
CA VAL A 156 34.40 -5.48 -11.60
C VAL A 156 35.81 -5.97 -11.27
N LEU A 157 36.12 -6.25 -10.00
CA LEU A 157 37.43 -6.77 -9.59
C LEU A 157 37.77 -8.10 -10.29
N ARG A 158 36.78 -8.99 -10.42
CA ARG A 158 36.93 -10.26 -11.14
C ARG A 158 37.22 -10.02 -12.63
N GLN A 159 36.51 -9.09 -13.26
CA GLN A 159 36.73 -8.74 -14.67
C GLN A 159 38.13 -8.14 -14.90
N ASP A 160 38.58 -7.25 -14.01
CA ASP A 160 39.92 -6.67 -14.07
C ASP A 160 41.00 -7.75 -13.87
N ALA A 161 40.80 -8.67 -12.93
CA ALA A 161 41.69 -9.81 -12.72
C ALA A 161 41.74 -10.76 -13.93
N GLU A 162 40.60 -11.04 -14.57
CA GLU A 162 40.52 -11.82 -15.80
C GLU A 162 41.23 -11.13 -16.97
N SER A 163 41.05 -9.82 -17.11
CA SER A 163 41.74 -9.02 -18.13
C SER A 163 43.25 -9.07 -17.93
N ASN A 164 43.73 -8.88 -16.69
CA ASN A 164 45.15 -8.96 -16.35
C ASN A 164 45.72 -10.36 -16.59
N LEU A 165 44.99 -11.42 -16.25
CA LEU A 165 45.39 -12.79 -16.50
C LEU A 165 45.53 -13.07 -18.01
N ASN A 166 44.60 -12.56 -18.82
CA ASN A 166 44.67 -12.68 -20.27
C ASN A 166 45.87 -11.92 -20.86
N ALA A 167 46.18 -10.73 -20.33
CA ALA A 167 47.38 -9.98 -20.72
C ALA A 167 48.65 -10.78 -20.38
N PHE A 168 48.76 -11.31 -19.15
CA PHE A 168 49.92 -12.13 -18.78
C PHE A 168 50.05 -13.41 -19.61
N ARG A 169 48.94 -14.03 -20.03
CA ARG A 169 49.00 -15.16 -20.97
C ARG A 169 49.59 -14.75 -22.31
N GLN A 170 49.16 -13.61 -22.86
CA GLN A 170 49.73 -13.08 -24.11
C GLN A 170 51.22 -12.79 -23.96
N ASP A 171 51.63 -12.17 -22.85
CA ASP A 171 53.05 -11.89 -22.56
C ASP A 171 53.88 -13.17 -22.48
N VAL A 172 53.34 -14.23 -21.86
CA VAL A 172 53.99 -15.55 -21.76
C VAL A 172 54.10 -16.21 -23.14
N ASP A 173 53.05 -16.14 -23.96
CA ASP A 173 53.06 -16.68 -25.32
C ASP A 173 54.07 -15.93 -26.20
N GLU A 174 54.13 -14.60 -26.11
CA GLU A 174 55.12 -13.78 -26.81
C GLU A 174 56.55 -14.09 -26.34
N ALA A 175 56.78 -14.17 -25.03
CA ALA A 175 58.07 -14.57 -24.48
C ALA A 175 58.49 -15.98 -24.92
N SER A 176 57.53 -16.91 -25.01
CA SER A 176 57.76 -18.28 -25.49
C SER A 176 58.13 -18.30 -26.97
N LEU A 177 57.44 -17.50 -27.80
CA LEU A 177 57.77 -17.34 -29.20
C LEU A 177 59.18 -16.76 -29.39
N ASN A 178 59.50 -15.69 -28.65
CA ASN A 178 60.82 -15.05 -28.68
C ASN A 178 61.92 -16.02 -28.25
N ARG A 179 61.68 -16.84 -27.21
CA ARG A 179 62.60 -17.91 -26.80
C ARG A 179 62.87 -18.90 -27.94
N VAL A 180 61.81 -19.43 -28.58
CA VAL A 180 61.96 -20.38 -29.70
C VAL A 180 62.69 -19.74 -30.88
N GLN A 181 62.43 -18.47 -31.19
CA GLN A 181 63.15 -17.75 -32.25
C GLN A 181 64.64 -17.60 -31.93
N LEU A 182 64.98 -17.29 -30.67
CA LEU A 182 66.37 -17.21 -30.21
C LEU A 182 67.06 -18.58 -30.22
N GLU A 183 66.37 -19.64 -29.79
CA GLU A 183 66.87 -21.03 -29.86
C GLU A 183 67.21 -21.40 -31.31
N ARG A 184 66.31 -21.14 -32.27
CA ARG A 184 66.59 -21.37 -33.70
C ARG A 184 67.78 -20.57 -34.21
N LYS A 185 67.96 -19.33 -33.73
CA LYS A 185 69.11 -18.50 -34.12
C LYS A 185 70.40 -19.03 -33.53
N ILE A 186 70.37 -19.57 -32.30
CA ILE A 186 71.51 -20.26 -31.69
C ILE A 186 71.87 -21.49 -32.53
N ASP A 187 70.91 -22.33 -32.87
CA ASP A 187 71.14 -23.53 -33.68
C ASP A 187 71.74 -23.17 -35.05
N ALA A 188 71.17 -22.17 -35.74
CA ALA A 188 71.70 -21.70 -37.02
C ALA A 188 73.15 -21.18 -36.91
N LEU A 189 73.49 -20.46 -35.84
CA LEU A 189 74.86 -20.01 -35.60
C LEU A 189 75.80 -21.16 -35.23
N GLN A 190 75.31 -22.19 -34.53
CA GLN A 190 76.09 -23.39 -34.24
C GLN A 190 76.40 -24.18 -35.51
N ASP A 191 75.41 -24.32 -36.41
CA ASP A 191 75.58 -24.94 -37.71
C ASP A 191 76.59 -24.17 -38.58
N GLU A 192 76.53 -22.83 -38.59
CA GLU A 192 77.50 -21.96 -39.26
C GLU A 192 78.92 -22.18 -38.71
N ILE A 193 79.09 -22.22 -37.39
CA ILE A 193 80.38 -22.49 -36.74
C ILE A 193 80.90 -23.88 -37.12
N ALA A 194 80.03 -24.91 -37.10
CA ALA A 194 80.40 -26.27 -37.46
C ALA A 194 80.81 -26.37 -38.94
N PHE A 195 80.11 -25.67 -39.82
CA PHE A 195 80.43 -25.56 -41.24
C PHE A 195 81.79 -24.91 -41.47
N LEU A 196 82.03 -23.75 -40.85
CA LEU A 196 83.33 -23.04 -40.95
C LEU A 196 84.49 -23.89 -40.40
N LYS A 197 84.28 -24.62 -39.31
CA LYS A 197 85.29 -25.55 -38.77
C LYS A 197 85.62 -26.67 -39.75
N LYS A 198 84.61 -27.30 -40.37
CA LYS A 198 84.83 -28.34 -41.39
C LYS A 198 85.62 -27.81 -42.57
N ILE A 199 85.28 -26.62 -43.07
CA ILE A 199 86.02 -25.97 -44.16
C ILE A 199 87.48 -25.74 -43.74
N HIS A 200 87.74 -25.17 -42.57
CA HIS A 200 89.11 -24.97 -42.11
C HIS A 200 89.88 -26.28 -41.92
N GLU A 201 89.25 -27.35 -41.43
CA GLU A 201 89.88 -28.66 -41.34
C GLU A 201 90.20 -29.25 -42.72
N GLU A 202 89.34 -29.03 -43.72
CA GLU A 202 89.58 -29.40 -45.11
C GLU A 202 90.72 -28.58 -45.72
N GLU A 203 90.71 -27.26 -45.58
CA GLU A 203 91.79 -26.37 -46.04
C GLU A 203 93.14 -26.73 -45.39
N LEU A 204 93.16 -27.04 -44.09
CA LEU A 204 94.38 -27.48 -43.40
C LEU A 204 94.87 -28.83 -43.91
N ARG A 205 93.96 -29.76 -44.20
CA ARG A 205 94.29 -31.07 -44.78
C ARG A 205 94.88 -30.91 -46.18
N GLU A 206 94.24 -30.10 -47.02
CA GLU A 206 94.75 -29.78 -48.36
C GLU A 206 96.13 -29.10 -48.30
N LEU A 207 96.33 -28.15 -47.37
CA LEU A 207 97.64 -27.53 -47.17
C LEU A 207 98.68 -28.54 -46.66
N GLN A 208 98.31 -29.45 -45.76
CA GLN A 208 99.19 -30.54 -45.32
C GLN A 208 99.53 -31.48 -46.47
N GLU A 209 98.57 -31.86 -47.31
CA GLU A 209 98.80 -32.66 -48.51
C GLU A 209 99.71 -31.93 -49.49
N GLN A 210 99.52 -30.64 -49.71
CA GLN A 210 100.41 -29.81 -50.54
C GLN A 210 101.82 -29.74 -49.96
N LEU A 211 101.96 -29.63 -48.64
CA LEU A 211 103.27 -29.56 -47.96
C LEU A 211 103.97 -30.93 -47.98
N MET A 212 103.24 -32.03 -47.80
CA MET A 212 103.75 -33.40 -47.95
C MET A 212 104.11 -33.71 -49.42
N ALA A 213 103.30 -33.26 -50.38
CA ALA A 213 103.60 -33.35 -51.80
C ALA A 213 104.83 -32.50 -52.18
N GLN A 214 105.07 -31.37 -51.51
CA GLN A 214 106.30 -30.60 -51.64
C GLN A 214 107.50 -31.25 -50.92
N GLN A 215 107.28 -32.07 -49.87
CA GLN A 215 108.33 -32.76 -49.10
C GLN A 215 108.73 -34.13 -49.68
N VAL A 216 107.93 -34.68 -50.60
CA VAL A 216 108.23 -35.91 -51.34
C VAL A 216 108.55 -35.56 -52.80
N HIS A 217 109.76 -35.05 -53.03
CA HIS A 217 110.45 -35.36 -54.28
C HIS A 217 111.24 -36.65 -54.06
N VAL A 218 110.68 -37.79 -54.45
CA VAL A 218 111.40 -39.07 -54.51
C VAL A 218 111.03 -39.79 -55.79
N ASP A 219 112.08 -40.08 -56.56
CA ASP A 219 112.14 -40.90 -57.76
C ASP A 219 111.19 -42.10 -57.70
N VAL A 220 110.26 -42.14 -58.66
CA VAL A 220 109.49 -43.34 -58.97
C VAL A 220 110.21 -44.06 -60.10
N ASP A 221 111.08 -45.01 -59.74
CA ASP A 221 111.66 -45.97 -60.69
C ASP A 221 110.58 -47.00 -61.06
N VAL A 222 109.84 -46.67 -62.12
CA VAL A 222 108.74 -47.48 -62.66
C VAL A 222 109.32 -48.69 -63.38
N SER A 223 109.37 -49.83 -62.70
CA SER A 223 109.48 -51.13 -63.37
C SER A 223 108.19 -51.36 -64.16
N LYS A 224 108.31 -51.35 -65.50
CA LYS A 224 107.20 -51.42 -66.49
C LYS A 224 106.12 -52.43 -66.08
N PRO A 225 104.96 -51.97 -65.56
CA PRO A 225 103.74 -52.74 -65.60
C PRO A 225 103.16 -52.58 -67.02
N ASP A 226 102.29 -53.48 -67.43
CA ASP A 226 101.61 -53.36 -68.72
C ASP A 226 100.74 -52.09 -68.75
N LEU A 227 101.32 -51.00 -69.28
CA LEU A 227 100.75 -49.66 -69.35
C LEU A 227 99.38 -49.68 -70.06
N THR A 228 99.18 -50.64 -70.96
CA THR A 228 97.95 -50.82 -71.70
C THR A 228 96.81 -51.33 -70.81
N ALA A 229 97.12 -52.17 -69.81
CA ALA A 229 96.14 -52.66 -68.84
C ALA A 229 95.81 -51.59 -67.80
N ALA A 230 96.83 -50.90 -67.25
CA ALA A 230 96.63 -49.81 -66.29
C ALA A 230 95.86 -48.62 -66.88
N LEU A 231 96.15 -48.21 -68.13
CA LEU A 231 95.39 -47.17 -68.82
C LEU A 231 93.94 -47.59 -69.12
N ARG A 232 93.69 -48.88 -69.42
CA ARG A 232 92.33 -49.41 -69.55
C ARG A 232 91.59 -49.39 -68.22
N ASP A 233 92.23 -49.80 -67.14
CA ASP A 233 91.60 -49.81 -65.80
C ASP A 233 91.31 -48.39 -65.30
N ILE A 234 92.23 -47.44 -65.49
CA ILE A 234 92.00 -46.02 -65.18
C ILE A 234 90.83 -45.48 -66.00
N ARG A 235 90.75 -45.82 -67.29
CA ARG A 235 89.63 -45.39 -68.14
C ARG A 235 88.30 -45.99 -67.68
N VAL A 236 88.25 -47.28 -67.38
CA VAL A 236 87.04 -47.94 -66.87
C VAL A 236 86.62 -47.36 -65.52
N GLN A 237 87.56 -47.06 -64.63
CA GLN A 237 87.25 -46.38 -63.37
C GLN A 237 86.73 -44.96 -63.59
N TYR A 238 87.33 -44.18 -64.49
CA TYR A 238 86.82 -42.85 -64.83
C TYR A 238 85.43 -42.90 -65.46
N GLU A 239 85.18 -43.83 -66.38
CA GLU A 239 83.85 -44.04 -66.98
C GLU A 239 82.83 -44.48 -65.92
N SER A 240 83.22 -45.36 -64.99
CA SER A 240 82.39 -45.78 -63.86
C SER A 240 82.07 -44.61 -62.92
N VAL A 241 83.06 -43.84 -62.50
CA VAL A 241 82.89 -42.68 -61.60
C VAL A 241 82.07 -41.59 -62.28
N ALA A 242 82.31 -41.31 -63.57
CA ALA A 242 81.51 -40.37 -64.34
C ALA A 242 80.05 -40.82 -64.45
N SER A 243 79.81 -42.12 -64.68
CA SER A 243 78.45 -42.67 -64.73
C SER A 243 77.75 -42.63 -63.36
N SER A 244 78.46 -42.95 -62.27
CA SER A 244 77.94 -42.86 -60.88
C SER A 244 77.59 -41.42 -60.54
N ASN A 245 78.47 -40.47 -60.85
CA ASN A 245 78.24 -39.06 -60.59
C ASN A 245 77.01 -38.52 -61.36
N ILE A 246 76.82 -38.93 -62.62
CA ILE A 246 75.61 -38.57 -63.37
C ILE A 246 74.35 -39.16 -62.72
N GLN A 247 74.38 -40.43 -62.30
CA GLN A 247 73.23 -41.06 -61.64
C GLN A 247 72.93 -40.42 -60.28
N GLU A 248 73.94 -40.21 -59.45
CA GLU A 248 73.82 -39.56 -58.14
C GLU A 248 73.29 -38.13 -58.27
N THR A 249 73.76 -37.36 -59.27
CA THR A 249 73.22 -36.02 -59.52
C THR A 249 71.78 -36.06 -60.01
N GLU A 250 71.42 -36.98 -60.93
CA GLU A 250 70.03 -37.16 -61.36
C GLU A 250 69.09 -37.56 -60.20
N GLU A 251 69.51 -38.50 -59.37
CA GLU A 251 68.77 -38.95 -58.19
C GLU A 251 68.63 -37.83 -57.16
N TRP A 252 69.70 -37.07 -56.93
CA TRP A 252 69.69 -35.89 -56.07
C TRP A 252 68.71 -34.83 -56.58
N TYR A 253 68.73 -34.51 -57.88
CA TYR A 253 67.75 -33.59 -58.47
C TYR A 253 66.34 -34.14 -58.39
N ARG A 254 66.10 -35.42 -58.70
CA ARG A 254 64.77 -36.04 -58.55
C ARG A 254 64.25 -35.95 -57.12
N SER A 255 65.08 -36.28 -56.12
CA SER A 255 64.71 -36.15 -54.72
C SER A 255 64.38 -34.71 -54.37
N LYS A 256 65.20 -33.75 -54.83
CA LYS A 256 64.96 -32.33 -54.57
C LYS A 256 63.67 -31.81 -55.20
N PHE A 257 63.37 -32.25 -56.43
CA PHE A 257 62.10 -31.92 -57.08
C PHE A 257 60.91 -32.57 -56.38
N ALA A 258 61.04 -33.82 -55.93
CA ALA A 258 60.01 -34.50 -55.15
C ALA A 258 59.74 -33.72 -53.85
N ASP A 259 60.77 -33.38 -53.08
CA ASP A 259 60.65 -32.62 -51.83
C ASP A 259 59.99 -31.25 -52.04
N LEU A 260 60.36 -30.52 -53.11
CA LEU A 260 59.75 -29.24 -53.44
C LEU A 260 58.28 -29.39 -53.83
N THR A 261 57.95 -30.43 -54.60
CA THR A 261 56.57 -30.72 -55.00
C THR A 261 55.72 -31.08 -53.78
N ASP A 262 56.25 -31.91 -52.90
CA ASP A 262 55.66 -32.32 -51.63
C ASP A 262 55.46 -31.14 -50.66
N ALA A 263 56.43 -30.22 -50.58
CA ALA A 263 56.28 -29.00 -49.80
C ALA A 263 55.20 -28.09 -50.38
N ALA A 264 55.12 -27.98 -51.72
CA ALA A 264 54.10 -27.18 -52.40
C ALA A 264 52.69 -27.74 -52.19
N THR A 265 52.51 -29.06 -52.24
CA THR A 265 51.20 -29.70 -51.99
C THR A 265 50.76 -29.51 -50.53
N ARG A 266 51.65 -29.73 -49.56
CA ARG A 266 51.35 -29.47 -48.13
C ARG A 266 50.96 -28.02 -47.88
N ASN A 267 51.65 -27.06 -48.50
CA ASN A 267 51.33 -25.65 -48.36
C ASN A 267 49.98 -25.29 -49.03
N ALA A 268 49.68 -25.89 -50.19
CA ALA A 268 48.38 -25.72 -50.84
C ALA A 268 47.23 -26.28 -49.99
N ASP A 269 47.42 -27.43 -49.35
CA ASP A 269 46.44 -28.02 -48.43
C ASP A 269 46.27 -27.19 -47.15
N ALA A 270 47.36 -26.70 -46.56
CA ALA A 270 47.30 -25.80 -45.41
C ALA A 270 46.52 -24.51 -45.75
N LEU A 271 46.78 -23.92 -46.92
CA LEU A 271 46.04 -22.75 -47.40
C LEU A 271 44.55 -23.07 -47.63
N ARG A 272 44.23 -24.26 -48.16
CA ARG A 272 42.85 -24.70 -48.36
C ARG A 272 42.11 -24.86 -47.03
N LEU A 273 42.74 -25.47 -46.03
CA LEU A 273 42.18 -25.63 -44.68
C LEU A 273 41.96 -24.27 -44.01
N ALA A 274 42.96 -23.38 -44.02
CA ALA A 274 42.83 -22.03 -43.48
C ALA A 274 41.68 -21.23 -44.14
N LYS A 275 41.50 -21.38 -45.45
CA LYS A 275 40.36 -20.78 -46.17
C LYS A 275 39.02 -21.40 -45.76
N GLN A 276 38.97 -22.70 -45.50
CA GLN A 276 37.75 -23.37 -45.04
C GLN A 276 37.37 -22.91 -43.62
N GLU A 277 38.34 -22.86 -42.71
CA GLU A 277 38.16 -22.34 -41.35
C GLU A 277 37.70 -20.88 -41.36
N GLY A 278 38.35 -20.02 -42.17
CA GLY A 278 37.93 -18.63 -42.32
C GLY A 278 36.49 -18.48 -42.84
N ASN A 279 36.06 -19.35 -43.75
CA ASN A 279 34.67 -19.37 -44.21
C ASN A 279 33.69 -19.87 -43.14
N GLU A 280 34.10 -20.82 -42.31
CA GLU A 280 33.28 -21.33 -41.22
C GLU A 280 33.08 -20.28 -40.14
N TYR A 281 34.14 -19.58 -39.73
CA TYR A 281 34.03 -18.44 -38.82
C TYR A 281 33.14 -17.34 -39.38
N ARG A 282 33.22 -17.06 -40.68
CA ARG A 282 32.32 -16.09 -41.33
C ARG A 282 30.85 -16.53 -41.28
N ARG A 283 30.56 -17.83 -41.47
CA ARG A 283 29.18 -18.36 -41.33
C ARG A 283 28.69 -18.28 -39.89
N GLN A 284 29.52 -18.65 -38.91
CA GLN A 284 29.19 -18.54 -37.50
C GLN A 284 28.91 -17.09 -37.09
N LEU A 285 29.73 -16.15 -37.57
CA LEU A 285 29.51 -14.73 -37.34
C LEU A 285 28.16 -14.26 -37.92
N GLN A 286 27.82 -14.68 -39.14
CA GLN A 286 26.53 -14.37 -39.76
C GLN A 286 25.36 -14.96 -38.96
N ALA A 287 25.45 -16.23 -38.55
CA ALA A 287 24.42 -16.88 -37.74
C ALA A 287 24.20 -16.14 -36.41
N MET A 288 25.28 -15.86 -35.67
CA MET A 288 25.19 -15.11 -34.42
C MET A 288 24.65 -13.69 -34.62
N THR A 289 24.98 -13.04 -35.74
CA THR A 289 24.43 -11.71 -36.06
C THR A 289 22.91 -11.79 -36.28
N CYS A 290 22.44 -12.78 -37.04
CA CYS A 290 21.01 -13.01 -37.23
C CYS A 290 20.28 -13.33 -35.91
N ASP A 291 20.89 -14.13 -35.03
CA ASP A 291 20.31 -14.44 -33.72
C ASP A 291 20.20 -13.19 -32.84
N VAL A 292 21.21 -12.32 -32.85
CA VAL A 292 21.18 -11.04 -32.15
C VAL A 292 20.09 -10.11 -32.70
N GLU A 293 19.95 -10.02 -34.02
CA GLU A 293 18.89 -9.22 -34.66
C GLU A 293 17.49 -9.78 -34.36
N ALA A 294 17.32 -11.11 -34.38
CA ALA A 294 16.07 -11.76 -34.02
C ALA A 294 15.71 -11.50 -32.56
N LEU A 295 16.66 -11.66 -31.63
CA LEU A 295 16.44 -11.39 -30.21
C LEU A 295 16.12 -9.91 -29.96
N ARG A 296 16.81 -8.98 -30.65
CA ARG A 296 16.47 -7.54 -30.60
C ARG A 296 15.02 -7.29 -31.05
N GLY A 297 14.61 -7.86 -32.18
CA GLY A 297 13.23 -7.75 -32.66
C GLY A 297 12.20 -8.31 -31.68
N THR A 298 12.48 -9.45 -31.05
CA THR A 298 11.58 -9.99 -30.01
C THR A 298 11.50 -9.10 -28.78
N ASN A 299 12.62 -8.49 -28.36
CA ASN A 299 12.64 -7.59 -27.22
C ASN A 299 11.86 -6.30 -27.52
N GLU A 300 12.08 -5.68 -28.68
CA GLU A 300 11.31 -4.51 -29.13
C GLU A 300 9.80 -4.80 -29.18
N SER A 301 9.41 -5.99 -29.66
CA SER A 301 8.00 -6.41 -29.67
C SER A 301 7.43 -6.59 -28.26
N LEU A 302 8.20 -7.18 -27.33
CA LEU A 302 7.75 -7.35 -25.94
C LEU A 302 7.66 -6.00 -25.22
N GLU A 303 8.60 -5.08 -25.44
CA GLU A 303 8.53 -3.72 -24.92
C GLU A 303 7.31 -2.97 -25.47
N GLN A 304 6.98 -3.12 -26.75
CA GLN A 304 5.78 -2.53 -27.34
C GLN A 304 4.52 -3.10 -26.69
N GLN A 305 4.43 -4.43 -26.51
CA GLN A 305 3.30 -5.06 -25.83
C GLN A 305 3.17 -4.59 -24.38
N LEU A 306 4.29 -4.41 -23.66
CA LEU A 306 4.27 -3.89 -22.29
C LEU A 306 3.69 -2.47 -22.27
N ARG A 307 4.18 -1.57 -23.13
CA ARG A 307 3.67 -0.19 -23.23
C ARG A 307 2.19 -0.15 -23.57
N GLU A 308 1.74 -0.96 -24.53
CA GLU A 308 0.32 -1.05 -24.87
C GLU A 308 -0.54 -1.52 -23.70
N MET A 309 -0.05 -2.49 -22.91
CA MET A 309 -0.76 -2.97 -21.72
C MET A 309 -0.79 -1.90 -20.62
N GLU A 310 0.32 -1.20 -20.38
CA GLU A 310 0.40 -0.07 -19.46
C GLU A 310 -0.57 1.05 -19.87
N ASP A 311 -0.62 1.41 -21.16
CA ASP A 311 -1.54 2.40 -21.70
C ASP A 311 -3.00 1.97 -21.50
N ARG A 312 -3.35 0.72 -21.82
CA ARG A 312 -4.70 0.19 -21.59
C ARG A 312 -5.10 0.26 -20.12
N PHE A 313 -4.22 -0.17 -19.21
CA PHE A 313 -4.49 -0.08 -17.77
C PHE A 313 -4.58 1.37 -17.27
N SER A 314 -3.80 2.28 -17.85
CA SER A 314 -3.88 3.71 -17.51
C SER A 314 -5.25 4.28 -17.89
N VAL A 315 -5.77 3.92 -19.07
CA VAL A 315 -7.09 4.34 -19.54
C VAL A 315 -8.20 3.73 -18.69
N GLU A 316 -8.12 2.44 -18.37
CA GLU A 316 -9.09 1.78 -17.48
C GLU A 316 -9.09 2.42 -16.08
N THR A 317 -7.91 2.70 -15.52
CA THR A 317 -7.77 3.36 -14.22
C THR A 317 -8.37 4.76 -14.25
N ALA A 318 -8.12 5.53 -15.31
CA ALA A 318 -8.75 6.84 -15.51
C ALA A 318 -10.29 6.72 -15.57
N GLY A 319 -10.81 5.74 -16.31
CA GLY A 319 -12.26 5.48 -16.38
C GLY A 319 -12.88 5.12 -15.02
N TYR A 320 -12.18 4.33 -14.19
CA TYR A 320 -12.63 4.05 -12.82
C TYR A 320 -12.58 5.29 -11.93
N GLN A 321 -11.57 6.14 -12.06
CA GLN A 321 -11.48 7.42 -11.32
C GLN A 321 -12.62 8.37 -11.73
N ASP A 322 -12.93 8.46 -13.02
CA ASP A 322 -14.05 9.27 -13.51
C ASP A 322 -15.39 8.75 -12.98
N MET A 323 -15.58 7.42 -12.96
CA MET A 323 -16.78 6.80 -12.38
C MET A 323 -16.91 7.07 -10.88
N VAL A 324 -15.80 6.98 -10.14
CA VAL A 324 -15.77 7.34 -8.71
C VAL A 324 -16.14 8.81 -8.52
N GLY A 325 -15.56 9.71 -9.31
CA GLY A 325 -15.88 11.14 -9.28
C GLY A 325 -17.36 11.41 -9.55
N HIS A 326 -17.95 10.76 -10.56
CA HIS A 326 -19.38 10.88 -10.85
C HIS A 326 -20.25 10.41 -9.67
N LEU A 327 -19.91 9.28 -9.04
CA LEU A 327 -20.65 8.78 -7.88
C LEU A 327 -20.50 9.71 -6.66
N GLU A 328 -19.31 10.28 -6.45
CA GLU A 328 -19.08 11.28 -5.40
C GLU A 328 -19.91 12.55 -5.62
N GLU A 329 -20.01 13.02 -6.86
CA GLU A 329 -20.87 14.14 -7.26
C GLU A 329 -22.35 13.82 -7.03
N GLU A 330 -22.83 12.65 -7.43
CA GLU A 330 -24.21 12.21 -7.17
C GLU A 330 -24.51 12.19 -5.66
N ILE A 331 -23.61 11.63 -4.85
CA ILE A 331 -23.75 11.62 -3.39
C ILE A 331 -23.83 13.06 -2.86
N GLN A 332 -23.00 13.97 -3.37
CA GLN A 332 -22.99 15.35 -2.95
C GLN A 332 -24.30 16.08 -3.32
N THR A 333 -24.79 15.91 -4.55
CA THR A 333 -26.08 16.49 -4.97
C THR A 333 -27.26 15.97 -4.15
N LEU A 334 -27.26 14.67 -3.80
CA LEU A 334 -28.28 14.07 -2.95
C LEU A 334 -28.21 14.58 -1.51
N LYS A 335 -27.00 14.77 -0.96
CA LYS A 335 -26.81 15.39 0.36
C LYS A 335 -27.34 16.82 0.39
N GLU A 336 -27.05 17.61 -0.64
CA GLU A 336 -27.57 18.97 -0.79
C GLU A 336 -29.10 18.98 -0.93
N GLY A 337 -29.65 18.03 -1.69
CA GLY A 337 -31.09 17.80 -1.79
C GLY A 337 -31.74 17.51 -0.43
N MET A 338 -31.15 16.59 0.33
CA MET A 338 -31.62 16.25 1.67
C MET A 338 -31.54 17.43 2.64
N ALA A 339 -30.46 18.21 2.61
CA ALA A 339 -30.30 19.40 3.43
C ALA A 339 -31.37 20.44 3.11
N ARG A 340 -31.71 20.64 1.83
CA ARG A 340 -32.78 21.55 1.39
C ARG A 340 -34.14 21.09 1.89
N HIS A 341 -34.47 19.82 1.76
CA HIS A 341 -35.73 19.28 2.29
C HIS A 341 -35.83 19.42 3.80
N LEU A 342 -34.75 19.17 4.55
CA LEU A 342 -34.73 19.39 6.00
C LEU A 342 -35.02 20.85 6.36
N GLN A 343 -34.49 21.80 5.59
CA GLN A 343 -34.80 23.22 5.78
C GLN A 343 -36.27 23.54 5.47
N GLU A 344 -36.81 23.03 4.36
CA GLU A 344 -38.23 23.19 4.00
C GLU A 344 -39.17 22.60 5.06
N TYR A 345 -38.84 21.43 5.62
CA TYR A 345 -39.59 20.83 6.72
C TYR A 345 -39.54 21.67 8.00
N GLN A 346 -38.38 22.24 8.33
CA GLN A 346 -38.23 23.12 9.48
C GLN A 346 -39.06 24.40 9.30
N ASP A 347 -39.05 24.99 8.11
CA ASP A 347 -39.85 26.17 7.79
C ASP A 347 -41.36 25.88 7.87
N LEU A 348 -41.80 24.74 7.35
CA LEU A 348 -43.19 24.29 7.46
C LEU A 348 -43.60 24.05 8.93
N LEU A 349 -42.72 23.44 9.72
CA LEU A 349 -42.94 23.26 11.16
C LEU A 349 -43.08 24.61 11.88
N ASN A 350 -42.25 25.60 11.53
CA ASN A 350 -42.34 26.94 12.09
C ASN A 350 -43.70 27.60 11.76
N VAL A 351 -44.18 27.46 10.52
CA VAL A 351 -45.52 27.93 10.12
C VAL A 351 -46.61 27.22 10.90
N LYS A 352 -46.52 25.90 11.06
CA LYS A 352 -47.48 25.13 11.85
C LYS A 352 -47.53 25.59 13.30
N LEU A 353 -46.37 25.86 13.92
CA LEU A 353 -46.30 26.37 15.28
C LEU A 353 -46.94 27.76 15.41
N ALA A 354 -46.73 28.64 14.43
CA ALA A 354 -47.38 29.95 14.39
C ALA A 354 -48.91 29.81 14.31
N LEU A 355 -49.41 28.92 13.45
CA LEU A 355 -50.84 28.62 13.35
C LEU A 355 -51.42 28.02 14.65
N ASP A 356 -50.70 27.14 15.35
CA ASP A 356 -51.15 26.62 16.64
C ASP A 356 -51.30 27.74 17.68
N ILE A 357 -50.36 28.70 17.69
CA ILE A 357 -50.43 29.86 18.57
C ILE A 357 -51.65 30.71 18.20
N GLU A 358 -51.88 30.99 16.91
CA GLU A 358 -53.07 31.70 16.44
C GLU A 358 -54.36 30.99 16.88
N ILE A 359 -54.48 29.68 16.66
CA ILE A 359 -55.63 28.87 17.10
C ILE A 359 -55.82 28.96 18.63
N ALA A 360 -54.75 28.87 19.41
CA ALA A 360 -54.81 29.00 20.86
C ALA A 360 -55.28 30.39 21.29
N THR A 361 -54.83 31.44 20.61
CA THR A 361 -55.32 32.82 20.85
C THR A 361 -56.80 32.96 20.48
N TYR A 362 -57.23 32.45 19.33
CA TYR A 362 -58.64 32.46 18.91
C TYR A 362 -59.52 31.72 19.92
N ARG A 363 -59.11 30.53 20.39
CA ARG A 363 -59.82 29.78 21.45
C ARG A 363 -59.95 30.60 22.73
N LYS A 364 -58.88 31.24 23.19
CA LYS A 364 -58.90 32.09 24.41
C LYS A 364 -59.83 33.30 24.27
N LEU A 365 -59.89 33.92 23.09
CA LEU A 365 -60.83 35.01 22.83
C LEU A 365 -62.29 34.52 22.86
N LEU A 366 -62.55 33.35 22.26
CA LEU A 366 -63.88 32.72 22.26
C LEU A 366 -64.34 32.34 23.68
N GLU A 367 -63.49 31.71 24.49
CA GLU A 367 -63.77 31.41 25.90
C GLU A 367 -64.04 32.69 26.72
N GLY A 368 -63.38 33.80 26.39
CA GLY A 368 -63.62 35.12 26.95
C GLY A 368 -64.94 35.78 26.52
N GLU A 369 -65.51 35.39 25.38
CA GLU A 369 -66.87 35.79 24.96
C GLU A 369 -67.93 34.87 25.59
N GLU A 370 -67.69 33.56 25.68
CA GLU A 370 -68.61 32.60 26.31
C GLU A 370 -68.81 32.86 27.82
N SER A 371 -67.77 33.34 28.51
CA SER A 371 -67.84 33.77 29.92
C SER A 371 -68.58 35.10 30.13
N ARG A 372 -68.80 35.90 29.07
CA ARG A 372 -69.72 37.05 29.09
C ARG A 372 -71.17 36.66 28.79
N ILE A 373 -71.40 35.51 28.15
CA ILE A 373 -72.71 35.08 27.62
C ILE A 373 -73.39 34.01 28.49
N THR A 374 -72.72 33.44 29.52
CA THR A 374 -73.30 32.37 30.36
C THR A 374 -74.35 32.87 31.36
N VAL A 375 -75.60 32.95 30.91
CA VAL A 375 -76.83 32.66 31.67
C VAL A 375 -77.16 31.16 31.46
N PRO A 376 -77.63 30.40 32.46
CA PRO A 376 -77.75 28.94 32.34
C PRO A 376 -78.93 28.52 31.47
N MET A 377 -78.69 27.77 30.39
CA MET A 377 -79.72 26.92 29.75
C MET A 377 -79.15 25.60 29.23
N GLN A 378 -79.60 24.54 29.91
CA GLN A 378 -80.10 23.23 29.44
C GLN A 378 -79.53 22.55 28.19
N SER A 379 -79.20 21.27 28.42
CA SER A 379 -78.83 20.21 27.50
C SER A 379 -79.63 20.14 26.19
N PHE A 380 -78.89 19.92 25.10
CA PHE A 380 -79.38 19.17 23.95
C PHE A 380 -78.36 18.10 23.54
N SER A 381 -78.90 16.91 23.28
CA SER A 381 -78.17 15.69 22.93
C SER A 381 -77.92 15.58 21.42
N ASN A 382 -76.79 14.96 21.07
CA ASN A 382 -76.48 14.23 19.83
C ASN A 382 -76.40 15.00 18.50
N LEU A 383 -75.15 15.18 18.04
CA LEU A 383 -74.77 14.97 16.64
C LEU A 383 -73.53 14.07 16.59
N GLN A 384 -73.73 12.85 16.11
CA GLN A 384 -72.68 11.90 15.77
C GLN A 384 -71.85 12.45 14.62
N PHE A 385 -70.58 12.80 14.88
CA PHE A 385 -69.60 12.97 13.80
C PHE A 385 -68.89 11.64 13.59
N ARG A 386 -69.17 11.04 12.43
CA ARG A 386 -68.62 9.79 11.95
C ARG A 386 -67.13 10.00 11.66
N GLU A 387 -66.29 9.49 12.54
CA GLU A 387 -64.84 9.42 12.36
C GLU A 387 -64.55 8.40 11.24
N THR A 388 -64.35 8.88 10.02
CA THR A 388 -63.64 8.10 9.01
C THR A 388 -62.16 8.15 9.38
N SER A 389 -61.75 7.21 10.25
CA SER A 389 -60.35 6.85 10.35
C SER A 389 -59.92 6.33 8.98
N MET A 390 -59.22 7.16 8.21
CA MET A 390 -58.38 6.66 7.13
C MET A 390 -57.24 5.92 7.82
N ASP A 391 -57.43 4.62 7.99
CA ASP A 391 -56.34 3.66 8.04
C ASP A 391 -55.47 3.91 6.81
N THR A 392 -54.46 4.76 6.96
CA THR A 392 -53.31 4.72 6.07
C THR A 392 -52.55 3.46 6.46
N LYS A 393 -53.09 2.33 6.00
CA LYS A 393 -52.31 1.12 5.80
C LYS A 393 -51.08 1.58 5.05
N PHE A 394 -49.93 1.49 5.71
CA PHE A 394 -48.67 1.32 5.01
C PHE A 394 -48.88 0.14 4.06
N SER A 395 -49.17 0.44 2.80
CA SER A 395 -48.85 -0.47 1.71
C SER A 395 -47.34 -0.65 1.80
N PRO A 396 -46.81 -1.85 2.05
CA PRO A 396 -45.44 -2.08 1.67
C PRO A 396 -45.45 -1.91 0.16
N GLU A 397 -44.76 -0.89 -0.36
CA GLU A 397 -44.43 -0.85 -1.78
C GLU A 397 -43.92 -2.24 -2.12
N THR A 398 -44.65 -2.90 -3.02
CA THR A 398 -44.22 -4.11 -3.67
C THR A 398 -42.82 -3.85 -4.20
N HIS A 399 -41.82 -4.38 -3.51
CA HIS A 399 -40.49 -4.51 -4.08
C HIS A 399 -40.66 -5.27 -5.38
N VAL A 400 -40.61 -4.56 -6.49
CA VAL A 400 -40.34 -5.15 -7.80
C VAL A 400 -38.92 -5.71 -7.66
N LYS A 401 -38.83 -6.98 -7.22
CA LYS A 401 -37.61 -7.77 -7.33
C LYS A 401 -37.34 -7.91 -8.82
N ARG A 402 -36.57 -6.98 -9.38
CA ARG A 402 -35.84 -7.27 -10.62
C ARG A 402 -34.82 -8.33 -10.26
N SER A 403 -35.09 -9.59 -10.63
CA SER A 403 -34.08 -10.63 -10.60
C SER A 403 -33.01 -10.25 -11.62
N ILE A 404 -31.86 -9.78 -11.13
CA ILE A 404 -30.67 -9.64 -11.95
C ILE A 404 -30.11 -11.05 -12.12
N ILE A 405 -30.32 -11.64 -13.29
CA ILE A 405 -29.62 -12.85 -13.71
C ILE A 405 -28.24 -12.39 -14.18
N VAL A 406 -27.22 -12.62 -13.36
CA VAL A 406 -25.82 -12.39 -13.72
C VAL A 406 -25.42 -13.51 -14.66
N ARG A 407 -25.30 -13.21 -15.96
CA ARG A 407 -24.64 -14.09 -16.93
C ARG A 407 -23.16 -13.74 -16.97
N THR A 408 -22.32 -14.65 -16.49
CA THR A 408 -20.87 -14.55 -16.66
C THR A 408 -20.52 -14.98 -18.08
N VAL A 409 -20.00 -14.05 -18.88
CA VAL A 409 -19.50 -14.34 -20.23
C VAL A 409 -17.97 -14.36 -20.15
N GLU A 410 -17.37 -15.54 -20.25
CA GLU A 410 -15.92 -15.67 -20.45
C GLU A 410 -15.61 -15.42 -21.92
N THR A 411 -14.92 -14.31 -22.21
CA THR A 411 -14.35 -14.04 -23.52
C THR A 411 -12.87 -14.41 -23.51
N ARG A 412 -12.48 -15.34 -24.38
CA ARG A 412 -11.09 -15.61 -24.73
C ARG A 412 -10.97 -15.33 -26.23
N ASP A 413 -10.09 -14.41 -26.60
CA ASP A 413 -9.77 -14.05 -27.98
C ASP A 413 -10.95 -13.56 -28.86
N GLY A 414 -11.90 -12.83 -28.27
CA GLY A 414 -12.88 -12.03 -29.03
C GLY A 414 -14.13 -12.76 -29.54
N GLU A 415 -14.29 -14.07 -29.33
CA GLU A 415 -15.53 -14.80 -29.65
C GLU A 415 -16.15 -15.51 -28.42
N VAL A 416 -17.47 -15.40 -28.28
CA VAL A 416 -18.24 -15.84 -27.09
C VAL A 416 -18.52 -17.35 -27.16
N CYS A 417 -17.82 -18.16 -26.35
CA CYS A 417 -17.90 -19.62 -26.43
C CYS A 417 -18.99 -20.30 -25.56
N ARG A 418 -19.58 -19.64 -24.55
CA ARG A 418 -20.75 -20.18 -23.81
C ARG A 418 -21.43 -19.16 -22.88
N THR A 419 -22.75 -19.29 -22.74
CA THR A 419 -23.57 -18.53 -21.79
C THR A 419 -24.23 -19.48 -20.79
N SER A 420 -24.07 -19.26 -19.49
CA SER A 420 -24.89 -19.86 -18.42
C SER A 420 -25.70 -18.78 -17.73
#